data_AF-G6EDH2-F1
#
_entry.id   AF-G6EDH2-F1
#
_cell.length_a   1.000
_cell.length_b   1.000
_cell.length_c   1.000
_cell.angle_alpha   90.00
_cell.angle_beta   90.00
_cell.angle_gamma   90.00
#
_symmetry.space_group_name_H-M   'P 1'
#
loop_
_entity.id
_entity.type
_entity.pdbx_description
1 polymer ?
#
loop_
_entity_poly.entity_id
_entity_poly.type
_entity_poly.pdbx_seq_one_letter_code
_entity_poly.pdbx_strand_id
1 'polypeptide(L)'
;MNIKRTIRDFSEIADLIAAETLTPADGFSTAFETGLDASRMGIADDELTCDMPDAMQAQLATEMLVATLFDVLRDTRIESLAPRLAWGIVNSFHKVAEQLDGEADRAAMKVRDLARDADGSEVLMSELEEAQVLCQSLDEAREAVACMRDHAAATYLAESGRPWSSVRGSLVSSKRTASVIAAQDFLAARRMRKAEAHAPQGPVVVFSGGQVWEDHELLTEALDAVKARVPNMVLATTAQDKGCDAIAAAWAARSGTMLIAFTLDRRLGKRAGFARNEQLLGLRPVEAIVCEGSGLQSHLAREVRAKRIPAHFFALKDQRTNRDAA
;
A
#
# COMPACT_ATOMS: atom_id res chain seq x y z
N MET A 1 32.93 -4.90 -25.03
CA MET A 1 32.68 -3.62 -24.35
C MET A 1 32.67 -3.92 -22.87
N ASN A 2 33.76 -3.59 -22.18
CA ASN A 2 33.98 -3.97 -20.79
C ASN A 2 33.17 -3.01 -19.89
N ILE A 3 32.10 -3.49 -19.28
CA ILE A 3 31.30 -2.71 -18.34
C ILE A 3 32.17 -2.53 -17.10
N LYS A 4 32.72 -1.32 -16.89
CA LYS A 4 33.32 -0.94 -15.62
C LYS A 4 32.21 -1.00 -14.57
N ARG A 5 32.14 -2.10 -13.82
CA ARG A 5 31.44 -2.11 -12.53
C ARG A 5 32.21 -1.18 -11.60
N THR A 6 31.55 -0.13 -11.15
CA THR A 6 32.10 0.75 -10.10
C THR A 6 32.13 -0.06 -8.80
N ILE A 7 33.34 -0.33 -8.31
CA ILE A 7 33.62 -0.99 -7.02
C ILE A 7 33.96 0.15 -6.06
N ARG A 8 32.97 0.94 -5.62
CA ARG A 8 33.20 1.91 -4.54
C ARG A 8 32.81 1.26 -3.22
N ASP A 9 33.65 1.43 -2.23
CA ASP A 9 33.41 0.92 -0.88
C ASP A 9 32.33 1.75 -0.19
N PHE A 10 31.60 1.14 0.75
CA PHE A 10 30.46 1.78 1.42
C PHE A 10 30.90 3.04 2.19
N SER A 11 32.08 2.96 2.81
CA SER A 11 32.75 4.08 3.49
C SER A 11 32.88 5.31 2.58
N GLU A 12 33.32 5.13 1.33
CA GLU A 12 33.48 6.23 0.38
C GLU A 12 32.16 6.89 -0.03
N ILE A 13 31.05 6.14 -0.03
CA ILE A 13 29.72 6.69 -0.35
C ILE A 13 29.16 7.43 0.86
N ALA A 14 29.31 6.87 2.05
CA ALA A 14 28.91 7.52 3.29
C ALA A 14 29.70 8.82 3.52
N ASP A 15 31.01 8.83 3.29
CA ASP A 15 31.86 10.01 3.44
C ASP A 15 31.48 11.13 2.47
N LEU A 16 31.08 10.79 1.23
CA LEU A 16 30.63 11.76 0.23
C LEU A 16 29.30 12.42 0.61
N ILE A 17 28.36 11.66 1.18
CA ILE A 17 27.04 12.16 1.58
C ILE A 17 27.12 12.90 2.92
N ALA A 18 27.95 12.42 3.86
CA ALA A 18 28.23 13.09 5.13
C ALA A 18 28.93 14.44 4.93
N ALA A 19 29.81 14.56 3.92
CA ALA A 19 30.43 15.84 3.55
C ALA A 19 29.41 16.89 3.05
N GLU A 20 28.23 16.48 2.58
CA GLU A 20 27.17 17.36 2.07
C GLU A 20 26.11 17.72 3.13
N THR A 21 26.02 16.96 4.24
CA THR A 21 24.94 17.06 5.23
C THR A 21 25.51 17.23 6.64
N LEU A 22 25.36 18.42 7.23
CA LEU A 22 26.26 18.92 8.29
C LEU A 22 26.07 18.36 9.72
N THR A 23 25.09 17.50 10.00
CA THR A 23 24.90 16.90 11.35
C THR A 23 23.93 15.70 11.29
N PRO A 24 24.17 14.60 12.05
CA PRO A 24 23.21 13.52 12.18
C PRO A 24 21.97 13.99 12.93
N ALA A 25 20.86 13.27 12.78
CA ALA A 25 19.66 13.54 13.58
C ALA A 25 19.93 13.22 15.06
N ASP A 26 19.38 14.02 15.97
CA ASP A 26 19.59 13.91 17.42
C ASP A 26 19.40 12.48 17.98
N GLY A 27 18.49 11.69 17.38
CA GLY A 27 18.25 10.30 17.75
C GLY A 27 19.42 9.35 17.43
N PHE A 28 20.16 9.58 16.35
CA PHE A 28 21.34 8.75 16.00
C PHE A 28 22.53 9.09 16.89
N SER A 29 22.81 10.37 17.13
CA SER A 29 23.86 10.75 18.09
C SER A 29 23.61 10.12 19.45
N THR A 30 22.37 10.17 19.95
CA THR A 30 22.04 9.55 21.25
C THR A 30 22.23 8.03 21.25
N ALA A 31 21.84 7.34 20.17
CA ALA A 31 21.82 5.87 20.12
C ALA A 31 23.16 5.22 19.74
N PHE A 32 24.11 5.97 19.17
CA PHE A 32 25.39 5.45 18.67
C PHE A 32 26.63 6.07 19.34
N GLU A 33 26.49 7.17 20.10
CA GLU A 33 27.60 7.79 20.85
C GLU A 33 27.65 7.32 22.32
N THR A 34 26.90 6.26 22.70
CA THR A 34 26.96 5.68 24.04
C THR A 34 28.34 5.11 24.35
N GLY A 35 28.85 5.43 25.54
CA GLY A 35 30.24 5.18 25.95
C GLY A 35 30.39 3.94 26.83
N LEU A 36 29.94 2.77 26.37
CA LEU A 36 30.32 1.51 27.00
C LEU A 36 31.78 1.18 26.61
N ASP A 37 32.64 0.96 27.62
CA ASP A 37 34.05 0.60 27.39
C ASP A 37 34.22 -0.85 26.88
N ALA A 38 33.20 -1.69 27.10
CA ALA A 38 33.19 -3.10 26.69
C ALA A 38 31.76 -3.60 26.44
N SER A 39 31.61 -4.45 25.42
CA SER A 39 30.35 -5.04 24.97
C SER A 39 30.46 -6.57 24.92
N ARG A 40 29.40 -7.29 25.28
CA ARG A 40 29.33 -8.77 25.18
C ARG A 40 28.16 -9.17 24.30
N MET A 41 28.40 -9.27 22.99
CA MET A 41 27.38 -9.56 21.96
C MET A 41 27.81 -10.69 21.00
N GLY A 42 28.89 -11.42 21.32
CA GLY A 42 29.49 -12.46 20.47
C GLY A 42 28.91 -13.87 20.65
N ILE A 43 29.17 -14.77 19.70
CA ILE A 43 28.71 -16.19 19.70
C ILE A 43 29.22 -16.98 20.93
N ALA A 44 30.25 -16.49 21.61
CA ALA A 44 30.86 -17.10 22.79
C ALA A 44 30.75 -16.23 24.06
N ASP A 45 29.93 -15.17 24.07
CA ASP A 45 29.87 -14.15 25.13
C ASP A 45 31.24 -13.50 25.45
N ASP A 46 32.19 -13.59 24.51
CA ASP A 46 33.50 -12.94 24.62
C ASP A 46 33.33 -11.42 24.70
N GLU A 47 34.14 -10.80 25.54
CA GLU A 47 34.18 -9.35 25.71
C GLU A 47 34.82 -8.69 24.48
N LEU A 48 34.07 -7.77 23.89
CA LEU A 48 34.44 -6.97 22.72
C LEU A 48 34.69 -5.53 23.18
N THR A 49 35.78 -4.95 22.70
CA THR A 49 36.19 -3.56 22.99
C THR A 49 36.13 -2.69 21.73
N CYS A 50 35.45 -3.14 20.68
CA CYS A 50 35.25 -2.37 19.47
C CYS A 50 34.16 -1.32 19.67
N ASP A 51 34.41 -0.12 19.12
CA ASP A 51 33.47 0.99 19.19
C ASP A 51 32.19 0.73 18.38
N MET A 52 31.14 1.48 18.74
CA MET A 52 29.92 1.57 17.94
C MET A 52 30.20 2.16 16.55
N PRO A 53 29.38 1.82 15.54
CA PRO A 53 29.44 2.49 14.24
C PRO A 53 29.23 4.00 14.39
N ASP A 54 29.88 4.79 13.52
CA ASP A 54 29.64 6.23 13.47
C ASP A 54 28.15 6.53 13.23
N ALA A 55 27.60 7.43 14.03
CA ALA A 55 26.17 7.76 14.04
C ALA A 55 25.66 8.25 12.67
N MET A 56 26.47 9.07 11.98
CA MET A 56 26.13 9.57 10.65
C MET A 56 26.19 8.45 9.61
N GLN A 57 27.25 7.64 9.63
CA GLN A 57 27.37 6.50 8.72
C GLN A 57 26.20 5.52 8.89
N ALA A 58 25.78 5.25 10.12
CA ALA A 58 24.63 4.40 10.41
C ALA A 58 23.32 5.00 9.87
N GLN A 59 23.09 6.30 10.08
CA GLN A 59 21.92 6.99 9.55
C GLN A 59 21.85 6.92 8.02
N LEU A 60 22.93 7.30 7.36
CA LEU A 60 23.01 7.30 5.90
C LEU A 60 22.87 5.89 5.32
N ALA A 61 23.49 4.88 5.96
CA ALA A 61 23.33 3.48 5.56
C ALA A 61 21.85 3.06 5.57
N THR A 62 21.15 3.38 6.67
CA THR A 62 19.76 3.04 6.85
C THR A 62 18.86 3.71 5.82
N GLU A 63 19.05 5.00 5.58
CA GLU A 63 18.30 5.74 4.56
C GLU A 63 18.55 5.16 3.17
N MET A 64 19.82 4.96 2.81
CA MET A 64 20.21 4.43 1.51
C MET A 64 19.63 3.05 1.24
N LEU A 65 19.58 2.16 2.23
CA LEU A 65 18.99 0.83 2.08
C LEU A 65 17.53 0.88 1.61
N VAL A 66 16.76 1.85 2.11
CA VAL A 66 15.34 2.02 1.78
C VAL A 66 15.18 2.83 0.50
N ALA A 67 15.80 4.01 0.40
CA ALA A 67 15.64 4.94 -0.71
C ALA A 67 16.15 4.36 -2.04
N THR A 68 17.34 3.75 -2.03
CA THR A 68 17.94 3.18 -3.26
C THR A 68 17.06 2.10 -3.89
N LEU A 69 16.33 1.34 -3.07
CA LEU A 69 15.41 0.33 -3.56
C LEU A 69 14.22 0.95 -4.30
N PHE A 70 13.70 2.09 -3.83
CA PHE A 70 12.68 2.84 -4.55
C PHE A 70 13.24 3.43 -5.84
N ASP A 71 14.43 4.05 -5.79
CA ASP A 71 15.07 4.69 -6.94
C ASP A 71 15.31 3.72 -8.10
N VAL A 72 15.87 2.53 -7.81
CA VAL A 72 16.18 1.52 -8.85
C VAL A 72 14.91 0.95 -9.49
N LEU A 73 13.79 0.92 -8.76
CA LEU A 73 12.54 0.35 -9.23
C LEU A 73 11.59 1.39 -9.83
N ARG A 74 11.85 2.68 -9.64
CA ARG A 74 11.07 3.80 -10.17
C ARG A 74 11.04 3.78 -11.70
N ASP A 75 9.86 4.05 -12.27
CA ASP A 75 9.60 4.04 -13.72
C ASP A 75 9.87 2.68 -14.40
N THR A 76 9.98 1.61 -13.61
CA THR A 76 10.14 0.25 -14.12
C THR A 76 8.80 -0.50 -14.10
N ARG A 77 8.73 -1.60 -14.86
CA ARG A 77 7.55 -2.49 -14.86
C ARG A 77 7.27 -3.14 -13.50
N ILE A 78 8.21 -3.06 -12.56
CA ILE A 78 8.13 -3.68 -11.23
C ILE A 78 8.12 -2.64 -10.10
N GLU A 79 7.96 -1.35 -10.39
CA GLU A 79 7.88 -0.27 -9.40
C GLU A 79 6.87 -0.58 -8.28
N SER A 80 5.72 -1.17 -8.66
CA SER A 80 4.66 -1.58 -7.71
C SER A 80 5.12 -2.58 -6.63
N LEU A 81 6.28 -3.23 -6.79
CA LEU A 81 6.87 -4.12 -5.79
C LEU A 81 7.76 -3.39 -4.78
N ALA A 82 8.22 -2.16 -5.05
CA ALA A 82 9.13 -1.42 -4.20
C ALA A 82 8.59 -1.24 -2.77
N PRO A 83 7.31 -0.85 -2.54
CA PRO A 83 6.78 -0.73 -1.18
C PRO A 83 6.77 -2.05 -0.41
N ARG A 84 6.60 -3.19 -1.10
CA ARG A 84 6.58 -4.50 -0.44
C ARG A 84 7.98 -4.96 -0.05
N LEU A 85 8.97 -4.69 -0.90
CA LEU A 85 10.36 -5.03 -0.62
C LEU A 85 10.93 -4.12 0.48
N ALA A 86 10.67 -2.81 0.41
CA ALA A 86 11.10 -1.84 1.41
C ALA A 86 10.46 -2.10 2.79
N TRP A 87 9.18 -2.52 2.83
CA TRP A 87 8.54 -2.96 4.07
C TRP A 87 9.31 -4.10 4.75
N GLY A 88 9.87 -5.02 3.96
CA GLY A 88 10.68 -6.14 4.45
C GLY A 88 11.99 -5.68 5.10
N ILE A 89 12.62 -4.64 4.56
CA ILE A 89 13.83 -4.02 5.13
C ILE A 89 13.53 -3.37 6.48
N VAL A 90 12.49 -2.55 6.57
CA VAL A 90 12.10 -1.95 7.87
C VAL A 90 11.73 -3.05 8.88
N ASN A 91 11.04 -4.10 8.42
CA ASN A 91 10.66 -5.21 9.27
C ASN A 91 11.86 -6.05 9.75
N SER A 92 13.00 -6.10 9.04
CA SER A 92 14.18 -6.80 9.56
C SER A 92 14.76 -6.08 10.76
N PHE A 93 14.90 -4.74 10.71
CA PHE A 93 15.33 -3.95 11.88
C PHE A 93 14.37 -4.15 13.06
N HIS A 94 13.06 -4.08 12.79
CA HIS A 94 12.06 -4.32 13.83
C HIS A 94 12.17 -5.71 14.48
N LYS A 95 12.42 -6.76 13.69
CA LYS A 95 12.55 -8.13 14.24
C LYS A 95 13.79 -8.31 15.09
N VAL A 96 14.92 -7.72 14.68
CA VAL A 96 16.14 -7.75 15.47
C VAL A 96 15.97 -6.96 16.76
N ALA A 97 15.37 -5.76 16.71
CA ALA A 97 15.05 -4.99 17.91
C ALA A 97 14.15 -5.78 18.90
N GLU A 98 13.09 -6.44 18.41
CA GLU A 98 12.23 -7.29 19.26
C GLU A 98 12.97 -8.51 19.86
N GLN A 99 13.99 -9.03 19.19
CA GLN A 99 14.81 -10.13 19.71
C GLN A 99 15.74 -9.64 20.82
N LEU A 100 16.42 -8.52 20.56
CA LEU A 100 17.29 -7.84 21.52
C LEU A 100 16.50 -7.41 22.77
N ASP A 101 15.29 -6.89 22.63
CA ASP A 101 14.37 -6.62 23.75
C ASP A 101 14.19 -7.86 24.64
N GLY A 102 13.85 -8.99 24.01
CA GLY A 102 13.63 -10.23 24.74
C GLY A 102 14.90 -10.82 25.36
N GLU A 103 16.07 -10.54 24.79
CA GLU A 103 17.38 -10.93 25.33
C GLU A 103 17.77 -10.04 26.51
N ALA A 104 17.62 -8.72 26.38
CA ALA A 104 17.85 -7.74 27.45
C ALA A 104 16.95 -8.03 28.65
N ASP A 105 15.66 -8.31 28.45
CA ASP A 105 14.72 -8.69 29.52
C ASP A 105 15.21 -9.95 30.28
N ARG A 106 15.75 -10.94 29.55
CA ARG A 106 16.30 -12.15 30.18
C ARG A 106 17.58 -11.87 30.95
N ALA A 107 18.48 -11.04 30.40
CA ALA A 107 19.71 -10.63 31.07
C ALA A 107 19.39 -9.83 32.35
N ALA A 108 18.44 -8.89 32.30
CA ALA A 108 17.99 -8.11 33.44
C ALA A 108 17.39 -8.99 34.55
N MET A 109 16.61 -10.03 34.19
CA MET A 109 16.14 -11.01 35.16
C MET A 109 17.30 -11.78 35.82
N LYS A 110 18.30 -12.19 35.06
CA LYS A 110 19.49 -12.87 35.59
C LYS A 110 20.26 -11.97 36.56
N VAL A 111 20.48 -10.70 36.21
CA VAL A 111 21.11 -9.70 37.09
C VAL A 111 20.34 -9.56 38.39
N ARG A 112 19.01 -9.46 38.34
CA ARG A 112 18.15 -9.36 39.53
C ARG A 112 18.28 -10.60 40.42
N ASP A 113 18.27 -11.79 39.84
CA ASP A 113 18.31 -13.05 40.59
C ASP A 113 19.69 -13.24 41.24
N LEU A 114 20.78 -12.96 40.52
CA LEU A 114 22.15 -12.97 41.07
C LEU A 114 22.35 -11.92 42.18
N ALA A 115 21.82 -10.70 42.00
CA ALA A 115 21.90 -9.66 43.02
C ALA A 115 21.13 -10.02 44.29
N ARG A 116 20.04 -10.79 44.18
CA ARG A 116 19.26 -11.26 45.33
C ARG A 116 20.01 -12.33 46.12
N ASP A 117 20.70 -13.22 45.42
CA ASP A 117 21.42 -14.35 46.03
C ASP A 117 22.86 -14.00 46.44
N ALA A 118 23.28 -12.74 46.21
CA ALA A 118 24.59 -12.21 46.52
C ALA A 118 25.00 -12.46 47.99
N ASP A 119 25.97 -13.35 48.18
CA ASP A 119 26.53 -13.74 49.48
C ASP A 119 27.94 -13.16 49.72
N GLY A 120 28.48 -12.40 48.77
CA GLY A 120 29.82 -11.83 48.81
C GLY A 120 30.92 -12.78 48.35
N SER A 121 30.59 -13.95 47.80
CA SER A 121 31.58 -14.82 47.16
C SER A 121 32.12 -14.19 45.86
N GLU A 122 33.44 -14.30 45.64
CA GLU A 122 34.10 -13.75 44.44
C GLU A 122 33.50 -14.32 43.14
N VAL A 123 33.11 -15.60 43.16
CA VAL A 123 32.51 -16.28 42.01
C VAL A 123 31.16 -15.63 41.64
N LEU A 124 30.27 -15.45 42.62
CA LEU A 124 28.95 -14.89 42.36
C LEU A 124 29.01 -13.40 42.02
N MET A 125 29.95 -12.66 42.62
CA MET A 125 30.22 -11.27 42.26
C MET A 125 30.73 -11.13 40.82
N SER A 126 31.64 -12.00 40.40
CA SER A 126 32.11 -12.05 39.00
C SER A 126 30.94 -12.35 38.05
N GLU A 127 30.13 -13.38 38.33
CA GLU A 127 28.98 -13.73 37.49
C GLU A 127 27.94 -12.58 37.39
N LEU A 128 27.77 -11.80 38.46
CA LEU A 128 26.89 -10.64 38.48
C LEU A 128 27.43 -9.51 37.58
N GLU A 129 28.71 -9.19 37.67
CA GLU A 129 29.37 -8.18 36.82
C GLU A 129 29.27 -8.56 35.34
N GLU A 130 29.52 -9.82 35.00
CA GLU A 130 29.39 -10.33 33.63
C GLU A 130 27.96 -10.20 33.10
N ALA A 131 26.97 -10.55 33.92
CA ALA A 131 25.56 -10.43 33.56
C ALA A 131 25.13 -8.95 33.39
N GLN A 132 25.71 -8.03 34.17
CA GLN A 132 25.47 -6.59 34.05
C GLN A 132 26.04 -6.03 32.74
N VAL A 133 27.27 -6.38 32.39
CA VAL A 133 27.89 -5.95 31.11
C VAL A 133 27.08 -6.45 29.93
N LEU A 134 26.66 -7.72 29.95
CA LEU A 134 25.79 -8.29 28.90
C LEU A 134 24.45 -7.53 28.78
N CYS A 135 23.81 -7.23 29.92
CA CYS A 135 22.54 -6.49 29.92
C CYS A 135 22.70 -5.10 29.29
N GLN A 136 23.75 -4.36 29.67
CA GLN A 136 24.03 -3.03 29.13
C GLN A 136 24.34 -3.08 27.62
N SER A 137 25.10 -4.10 27.19
CA SER A 137 25.43 -4.32 25.77
C SER A 137 24.17 -4.56 24.93
N LEU A 138 23.24 -5.37 25.45
CA LEU A 138 21.96 -5.67 24.79
C LEU A 138 21.05 -4.44 24.74
N ASP A 139 21.04 -3.64 25.82
CA ASP A 139 20.27 -2.38 25.88
C ASP A 139 20.78 -1.36 24.86
N GLU A 140 22.10 -1.19 24.73
CA GLU A 140 22.75 -0.32 23.76
C GLU A 140 22.44 -0.79 22.32
N ALA A 141 22.67 -2.07 22.03
CA ALA A 141 22.39 -2.62 20.71
C ALA A 141 20.91 -2.50 20.33
N ARG A 142 20.00 -2.72 21.29
CA ARG A 142 18.56 -2.52 21.08
C ARG A 142 18.26 -1.07 20.70
N GLU A 143 18.80 -0.11 21.43
CA GLU A 143 18.55 1.31 21.19
C GLU A 143 19.05 1.74 19.80
N ALA A 144 20.26 1.33 19.43
CA ALA A 144 20.82 1.56 18.10
C ALA A 144 19.94 0.99 16.98
N VAL A 145 19.54 -0.29 17.08
CA VAL A 145 18.70 -0.95 16.07
C VAL A 145 17.29 -0.36 16.03
N ALA A 146 16.73 0.05 17.17
CA ALA A 146 15.44 0.74 17.23
C ALA A 146 15.49 2.11 16.53
N CYS A 147 16.58 2.85 16.72
CA CYS A 147 16.80 4.13 16.03
C CYS A 147 16.88 3.93 14.51
N MET A 148 17.65 2.93 14.04
CA MET A 148 17.69 2.56 12.63
C MET A 148 16.31 2.15 12.09
N ARG A 149 15.52 1.37 12.86
CA ARG A 149 14.15 0.98 12.47
C ARG A 149 13.27 2.21 12.24
N ASP A 150 13.29 3.16 13.17
CA ASP A 150 12.40 4.33 13.13
C ASP A 150 12.78 5.28 12.00
N HIS A 151 14.08 5.43 11.74
CA HIS A 151 14.57 6.17 10.58
C HIS A 151 14.20 5.49 9.25
N ALA A 152 14.41 4.18 9.13
CA ALA A 152 13.99 3.41 7.96
C ALA A 152 12.48 3.50 7.71
N ALA A 153 11.67 3.52 8.78
CA ALA A 153 10.22 3.70 8.70
C ALA A 153 9.84 5.11 8.21
N ALA A 154 10.58 6.15 8.61
CA ALA A 154 10.40 7.51 8.13
C ALA A 154 10.75 7.63 6.63
N THR A 155 11.88 7.07 6.19
CA THR A 155 12.25 7.00 4.76
C THR A 155 11.20 6.23 3.96
N TYR A 156 10.71 5.11 4.49
CA TYR A 156 9.62 4.35 3.86
C TYR A 156 8.34 5.17 3.69
N LEU A 157 7.96 5.96 4.70
CA LEU A 157 6.79 6.84 4.63
C LEU A 157 6.98 7.91 3.57
N ALA A 158 8.17 8.52 3.50
CA ALA A 158 8.50 9.54 2.52
C ALA A 158 8.40 9.01 1.08
N GLU A 159 8.94 7.82 0.82
CA GLU A 159 8.96 7.20 -0.52
C GLU A 159 7.61 6.59 -0.93
N SER A 160 6.89 5.94 0.00
CA SER A 160 5.66 5.20 -0.33
C SER A 160 4.36 5.99 -0.10
N GLY A 161 4.43 7.10 0.64
CA GLY A 161 3.26 7.87 1.10
C GLY A 161 2.39 7.13 2.13
N ARG A 162 2.85 5.99 2.66
CA ARG A 162 2.11 5.17 3.62
C ARG A 162 2.96 4.91 4.87
N PRO A 163 2.37 5.00 6.08
CA PRO A 163 3.12 4.68 7.29
C PRO A 163 3.47 3.20 7.31
N TRP A 164 4.69 2.89 7.78
CA TRP A 164 5.05 1.51 8.10
C TRP A 164 4.33 1.07 9.39
N SER A 165 3.89 -0.18 9.43
CA SER A 165 3.33 -0.79 10.64
C SER A 165 3.80 -2.22 10.78
N SER A 166 4.15 -2.64 11.99
CA SER A 166 4.44 -4.04 12.29
C SER A 166 3.15 -4.87 12.24
N VAL A 167 3.23 -6.06 11.65
CA VAL A 167 2.11 -7.01 11.66
C VAL A 167 2.14 -7.74 13.01
N ARG A 168 1.72 -7.09 14.11
CA ARG A 168 1.50 -7.80 15.38
C ARG A 168 0.20 -7.35 16.05
N GLY A 169 -0.82 -8.18 15.84
CA GLY A 169 -2.15 -8.03 16.42
C GLY A 169 -3.07 -9.21 16.10
N SER A 170 -2.53 -10.43 16.05
CA SER A 170 -3.24 -11.72 16.17
C SER A 170 -2.21 -12.82 15.97
N LEU A 171 -2.27 -13.87 16.78
CA LEU A 171 -1.53 -15.11 16.63
C LEU A 171 -1.73 -15.71 15.22
N VAL A 172 -0.95 -15.25 14.26
CA VAL A 172 -0.82 -15.94 12.98
C VAL A 172 0.20 -17.03 13.20
N SER A 173 -0.32 -18.18 13.63
CA SER A 173 0.32 -19.50 13.63
C SER A 173 1.43 -19.59 12.59
N SER A 174 2.55 -20.19 12.99
CA SER A 174 3.80 -20.50 12.27
C SER A 174 3.67 -21.24 10.92
N LYS A 175 2.47 -21.29 10.33
CA LYS A 175 2.14 -21.85 9.02
C LYS A 175 1.75 -20.84 7.94
N ARG A 176 1.77 -19.52 8.17
CA ARG A 176 1.53 -18.54 7.09
C ARG A 176 2.84 -17.94 6.58
N THR A 177 3.43 -18.62 5.61
CA THR A 177 4.53 -18.10 4.78
C THR A 177 4.10 -16.81 4.09
N ALA A 178 5.04 -15.91 3.78
CA ALA A 178 4.82 -14.66 3.03
C ALA A 178 3.97 -14.80 1.74
N SER A 179 3.90 -16.00 1.16
CA SER A 179 2.99 -16.35 0.06
C SER A 179 1.51 -16.27 0.43
N VAL A 180 1.14 -16.56 1.68
CA VAL A 180 -0.24 -16.46 2.19
C VAL A 180 -0.60 -15.01 2.48
N ILE A 181 0.35 -14.21 2.99
CA ILE A 181 0.16 -12.76 3.17
C ILE A 181 -0.01 -12.11 1.79
N ALA A 182 0.87 -12.41 0.83
CA ALA A 182 0.74 -11.95 -0.55
C ALA A 182 -0.55 -12.44 -1.23
N ALA A 183 -1.02 -13.66 -0.94
CA ALA A 183 -2.29 -14.17 -1.43
C ALA A 183 -3.49 -13.47 -0.75
N GLN A 184 -3.38 -13.14 0.54
CA GLN A 184 -4.41 -12.40 1.27
C GLN A 184 -4.44 -10.93 0.84
N ASP A 185 -3.30 -10.30 0.58
CA ASP A 185 -3.20 -8.95 0.01
C ASP A 185 -3.65 -8.93 -1.44
N PHE A 186 -3.35 -9.96 -2.23
CA PHE A 186 -3.92 -10.12 -3.57
C PHE A 186 -5.44 -10.31 -3.52
N LEU A 187 -5.94 -11.12 -2.57
CA LEU A 187 -7.38 -11.31 -2.36
C LEU A 187 -8.04 -10.08 -1.75
N ALA A 188 -7.33 -9.29 -0.93
CA ALA A 188 -7.78 -8.05 -0.33
C ALA A 188 -7.78 -6.93 -1.37
N ALA A 189 -6.74 -6.78 -2.18
CA ALA A 189 -6.69 -5.88 -3.34
C ALA A 189 -7.69 -6.29 -4.44
N ARG A 190 -8.01 -7.58 -4.56
CA ARG A 190 -9.08 -8.08 -5.43
C ARG A 190 -10.47 -7.87 -4.81
N ARG A 191 -10.59 -7.96 -3.48
CA ARG A 191 -11.80 -7.60 -2.73
C ARG A 191 -12.02 -6.11 -2.68
N MET A 192 -10.97 -5.28 -2.68
CA MET A 192 -11.00 -3.83 -2.77
C MET A 192 -11.31 -3.43 -4.21
N ARG A 193 -10.69 -4.01 -5.24
CA ARG A 193 -11.14 -3.81 -6.63
C ARG A 193 -12.58 -4.29 -6.86
N LYS A 194 -13.02 -5.36 -6.20
CA LYS A 194 -14.44 -5.77 -6.18
C LYS A 194 -15.30 -4.83 -5.33
N ALA A 195 -14.83 -4.31 -4.22
CA ALA A 195 -15.57 -3.44 -3.31
C ALA A 195 -15.68 -2.02 -3.87
N GLU A 196 -14.65 -1.48 -4.49
CA GLU A 196 -14.67 -0.25 -5.30
C GLU A 196 -15.61 -0.41 -6.50
N ALA A 197 -15.73 -1.62 -7.06
CA ALA A 197 -16.76 -1.95 -8.04
C ALA A 197 -18.18 -2.15 -7.46
N HIS A 198 -18.35 -2.28 -6.14
CA HIS A 198 -19.65 -2.55 -5.47
C HIS A 198 -20.07 -1.48 -4.44
N ALA A 199 -19.22 -0.50 -4.15
CA ALA A 199 -19.44 0.62 -3.23
C ALA A 199 -18.63 1.83 -3.73
N PRO A 200 -19.13 2.51 -4.79
CA PRO A 200 -18.50 3.72 -5.32
C PRO A 200 -18.42 4.80 -4.24
N GLN A 201 -17.25 5.44 -4.07
CA GLN A 201 -17.05 6.52 -3.10
C GLN A 201 -17.69 7.87 -3.53
N GLY A 202 -18.64 7.86 -4.47
CA GLY A 202 -19.29 9.05 -5.01
C GLY A 202 -20.70 8.76 -5.54
N PRO A 203 -21.51 9.81 -5.81
CA PRO A 203 -22.87 9.66 -6.33
C PRO A 203 -22.88 8.85 -7.63
N VAL A 204 -23.71 7.81 -7.70
CA VAL A 204 -23.74 6.92 -8.86
C VAL A 204 -24.64 7.46 -9.95
N VAL A 205 -24.15 7.49 -11.18
CA VAL A 205 -24.94 7.74 -12.38
C VAL A 205 -24.97 6.48 -13.21
N VAL A 206 -26.16 5.97 -13.50
CA VAL A 206 -26.32 4.77 -14.35
C VAL A 206 -26.40 5.18 -15.81
N PHE A 207 -25.64 4.53 -16.67
CA PHE A 207 -25.72 4.70 -18.12
C PHE A 207 -25.91 3.36 -18.80
N SER A 208 -26.88 3.26 -19.69
CA SER A 208 -27.13 2.02 -20.43
C SER A 208 -27.78 2.31 -21.78
N GLY A 209 -27.35 1.61 -22.83
CA GLY A 209 -27.98 1.74 -24.14
C GLY A 209 -27.81 0.51 -25.02
N GLY A 210 -28.37 0.58 -26.22
CA GLY A 210 -28.22 -0.47 -27.23
C GLY A 210 -26.86 -0.45 -27.93
N GLN A 211 -26.59 -1.50 -28.71
CA GLN A 211 -25.36 -1.62 -29.51
C GLN A 211 -25.39 -0.77 -30.79
N VAL A 212 -26.57 -0.36 -31.25
CA VAL A 212 -26.77 0.38 -32.51
C VAL A 212 -26.91 1.87 -32.18
N TRP A 213 -25.80 2.49 -31.76
CA TRP A 213 -25.71 3.91 -31.45
C TRP A 213 -24.42 4.48 -32.04
N GLU A 214 -24.55 5.56 -32.80
CA GLU A 214 -23.46 6.17 -33.59
C GLU A 214 -23.27 7.65 -33.26
N ASP A 215 -24.33 8.34 -32.83
CA ASP A 215 -24.28 9.74 -32.40
C ASP A 215 -23.63 9.86 -31.01
N HIS A 216 -22.30 9.89 -31.01
CA HIS A 216 -21.50 10.06 -29.81
C HIS A 216 -21.62 11.46 -29.22
N GLU A 217 -21.84 12.51 -30.04
CA GLU A 217 -21.94 13.89 -29.57
C GLU A 217 -23.12 14.05 -28.62
N LEU A 218 -24.33 13.62 -29.03
CA LEU A 218 -25.54 13.66 -28.21
C LEU A 218 -25.33 12.99 -26.84
N LEU A 219 -24.70 11.81 -26.83
CA LEU A 219 -24.46 11.05 -25.60
C LEU A 219 -23.39 11.70 -24.72
N THR A 220 -22.34 12.27 -25.32
CA THR A 220 -21.30 12.99 -24.56
C THR A 220 -21.81 14.31 -23.99
N GLU A 221 -22.64 15.07 -24.73
CA GLU A 221 -23.29 16.29 -24.24
C GLU A 221 -24.14 15.98 -23.00
N ALA A 222 -24.92 14.89 -23.04
CA ALA A 222 -25.73 14.46 -21.89
C ALA A 222 -24.86 14.08 -20.68
N LEU A 223 -23.77 13.35 -20.90
CA LEU A 223 -22.83 12.97 -19.84
C LEU A 223 -22.10 14.17 -19.25
N ASP A 224 -21.68 15.13 -20.07
CA ASP A 224 -21.04 16.38 -19.64
C ASP A 224 -22.01 17.24 -18.83
N ALA A 225 -23.28 17.34 -19.25
CA ALA A 225 -24.31 18.07 -18.52
C ALA A 225 -24.57 17.46 -17.13
N VAL A 226 -24.57 16.12 -17.00
CA VAL A 226 -24.69 15.44 -15.71
C VAL A 226 -23.42 15.64 -14.86
N LYS A 227 -22.23 15.51 -15.46
CA LYS A 227 -20.94 15.73 -14.77
C LYS A 227 -20.82 17.14 -14.20
N ALA A 228 -21.33 18.15 -14.93
CA ALA A 228 -21.35 19.54 -14.46
C ALA A 228 -22.22 19.71 -13.20
N ARG A 229 -23.32 18.96 -13.08
CA ARG A 229 -24.18 18.96 -11.89
C ARG A 229 -23.63 18.08 -10.76
N VAL A 230 -22.96 16.99 -11.11
CA VAL A 230 -22.44 15.98 -10.17
C VAL A 230 -20.94 15.73 -10.44
N PRO A 231 -20.04 16.65 -10.03
CA PRO A 231 -18.61 16.58 -10.39
C PRO A 231 -17.90 15.31 -9.88
N ASN A 232 -18.30 14.78 -8.73
CA ASN A 232 -17.69 13.59 -8.12
C ASN A 232 -18.42 12.29 -8.46
N MET A 233 -19.19 12.27 -9.56
CA MET A 233 -19.98 11.09 -9.93
C MET A 233 -19.13 9.89 -10.31
N VAL A 234 -19.69 8.70 -10.08
CA VAL A 234 -19.19 7.43 -10.62
C VAL A 234 -20.17 6.91 -11.66
N LEU A 235 -19.68 6.61 -12.86
CA LEU A 235 -20.50 6.14 -13.97
C LEU A 235 -20.61 4.61 -13.93
N ALA A 236 -21.82 4.07 -13.83
CA ALA A 236 -22.08 2.64 -13.83
C ALA A 236 -22.73 2.21 -15.16
N THR A 237 -22.09 1.30 -15.90
CA THR A 237 -22.57 0.85 -17.23
C THR A 237 -22.90 -0.63 -17.30
N THR A 238 -23.58 -1.04 -18.37
CA THR A 238 -23.98 -2.43 -18.63
C THR A 238 -22.91 -3.30 -19.30
N ALA A 239 -21.68 -2.78 -19.45
CA ALA A 239 -20.53 -3.46 -20.02
C ALA A 239 -20.77 -4.06 -21.42
N GLN A 240 -21.52 -3.39 -22.30
CA GLN A 240 -21.59 -3.79 -23.70
C GLN A 240 -20.33 -3.36 -24.46
N ASP A 241 -19.78 -4.26 -25.28
CA ASP A 241 -18.54 -4.01 -26.02
C ASP A 241 -18.69 -3.04 -27.21
N LYS A 242 -19.93 -2.60 -27.52
CA LYS A 242 -20.27 -1.79 -28.70
C LYS A 242 -21.41 -0.81 -28.39
N GLY A 243 -21.53 0.22 -29.24
CA GLY A 243 -22.60 1.22 -29.17
C GLY A 243 -22.49 2.13 -27.95
N CYS A 244 -23.61 2.36 -27.28
CA CYS A 244 -23.73 3.31 -26.17
C CYS A 244 -22.67 3.11 -25.08
N ASP A 245 -22.47 1.89 -24.59
CA ASP A 245 -21.56 1.63 -23.47
C ASP A 245 -20.09 1.85 -23.86
N ALA A 246 -19.73 1.64 -25.14
CA ALA A 246 -18.39 1.94 -25.64
C ALA A 246 -18.14 3.45 -25.72
N ILE A 247 -19.14 4.22 -26.16
CA ILE A 247 -19.10 5.69 -26.19
C ILE A 247 -18.95 6.24 -24.76
N ALA A 248 -19.74 5.72 -23.82
CA ALA A 248 -19.66 6.10 -22.41
C ALA A 248 -18.30 5.75 -21.78
N ALA A 249 -17.73 4.60 -22.13
CA ALA A 249 -16.40 4.21 -21.66
C ALA A 249 -15.30 5.15 -22.19
N ALA A 250 -15.36 5.51 -23.48
CA ALA A 250 -14.43 6.47 -24.07
C ALA A 250 -14.57 7.87 -23.46
N TRP A 251 -15.79 8.31 -23.19
CA TRP A 251 -16.06 9.57 -22.49
C TRP A 251 -15.51 9.57 -21.05
N ALA A 252 -15.71 8.47 -20.30
CA ALA A 252 -15.23 8.35 -18.92
C ALA A 252 -13.70 8.38 -18.85
N ALA A 253 -13.02 7.71 -19.79
CA ALA A 253 -11.58 7.74 -19.91
C ALA A 253 -11.04 9.16 -20.21
N ARG A 254 -11.71 9.91 -21.10
CA ARG A 254 -11.33 11.29 -21.45
C ARG A 254 -11.57 12.28 -20.31
N SER A 255 -12.68 12.14 -19.58
CA SER A 255 -13.07 13.05 -18.49
C SER A 255 -12.45 12.71 -17.13
N GLY A 256 -11.70 11.60 -17.03
CA GLY A 256 -11.19 11.09 -15.76
C GLY A 256 -12.29 10.61 -14.79
N THR A 257 -13.50 10.36 -15.30
CA THR A 257 -14.62 9.90 -14.47
C THR A 257 -14.49 8.40 -14.20
N MET A 258 -14.59 7.99 -12.93
CA MET A 258 -14.56 6.58 -12.54
C MET A 258 -15.70 5.81 -13.22
N LEU A 259 -15.35 4.72 -13.90
CA LEU A 259 -16.29 3.85 -14.63
C LEU A 259 -16.37 2.47 -13.97
N ILE A 260 -17.57 2.03 -13.61
CA ILE A 260 -17.85 0.68 -13.12
C ILE A 260 -18.69 -0.05 -14.18
N ALA A 261 -18.10 -1.08 -14.78
CA ALA A 261 -18.76 -1.89 -15.80
C ALA A 261 -19.40 -3.15 -15.17
N PHE A 262 -20.73 -3.27 -15.25
CA PHE A 262 -21.47 -4.42 -14.77
C PHE A 262 -21.61 -5.49 -15.86
N THR A 263 -20.81 -6.55 -15.77
CA THR A 263 -20.89 -7.70 -16.68
C THR A 263 -22.01 -8.66 -16.31
N LEU A 264 -22.54 -9.38 -17.31
CA LEU A 264 -23.55 -10.42 -17.07
C LEU A 264 -22.98 -11.62 -16.30
N ASP A 265 -23.65 -12.02 -15.22
CA ASP A 265 -23.38 -13.31 -14.57
C ASP A 265 -23.98 -14.45 -15.40
N ARG A 266 -23.13 -15.10 -16.20
CA ARG A 266 -23.52 -16.20 -17.10
C ARG A 266 -24.15 -17.39 -16.38
N ARG A 267 -23.95 -17.55 -15.06
CA ARG A 267 -24.54 -18.62 -14.26
C ARG A 267 -26.05 -18.46 -14.08
N LEU A 268 -26.57 -17.23 -14.20
CA LEU A 268 -28.01 -16.91 -14.05
C LEU A 268 -28.82 -17.12 -15.34
N GLY A 269 -28.18 -17.56 -16.43
CA GLY A 269 -28.83 -17.87 -17.70
C GLY A 269 -29.68 -16.71 -18.24
N LYS A 270 -30.94 -16.99 -18.60
CA LYS A 270 -31.87 -16.00 -19.18
C LYS A 270 -32.18 -14.82 -18.24
N ARG A 271 -31.95 -14.95 -16.93
CA ARG A 271 -32.20 -13.88 -15.94
C ARG A 271 -31.02 -12.95 -15.73
N ALA A 272 -29.85 -13.27 -16.29
CA ALA A 272 -28.60 -12.53 -16.05
C ALA A 272 -28.73 -11.03 -16.34
N GLY A 273 -29.42 -10.65 -17.43
CA GLY A 273 -29.61 -9.24 -17.80
C GLY A 273 -30.52 -8.48 -16.83
N PHE A 274 -31.59 -9.11 -16.36
CA PHE A 274 -32.50 -8.52 -15.38
C PHE A 274 -31.83 -8.38 -14.00
N ALA A 275 -31.14 -9.42 -13.54
CA ALA A 275 -30.39 -9.40 -12.29
C ALA A 275 -29.29 -8.31 -12.29
N ARG A 276 -28.60 -8.11 -13.42
CA ARG A 276 -27.65 -7.01 -13.59
C ARG A 276 -28.33 -5.63 -13.48
N ASN A 277 -29.49 -5.46 -14.09
CA ASN A 277 -30.24 -4.20 -14.00
C ASN A 277 -30.69 -3.93 -12.55
N GLU A 278 -31.12 -4.96 -11.82
CA GLU A 278 -31.43 -4.87 -10.38
C GLU A 278 -30.19 -4.46 -9.57
N GLN A 279 -29.01 -5.01 -9.88
CA GLN A 279 -27.74 -4.64 -9.25
C GLN A 279 -27.38 -3.17 -9.51
N LEU A 280 -27.47 -2.69 -10.75
CA LEU A 280 -27.24 -1.29 -11.11
C LEU A 280 -28.14 -0.34 -10.31
N LEU A 281 -29.42 -0.69 -10.17
CA LEU A 281 -30.37 0.10 -9.38
C LEU A 281 -30.18 -0.05 -7.87
N GLY A 282 -29.57 -1.16 -7.43
CA GLY A 282 -29.19 -1.41 -6.04
C GLY A 282 -28.13 -0.44 -5.53
N LEU A 283 -27.37 0.20 -6.44
CA LEU A 283 -26.41 1.26 -6.12
C LEU A 283 -27.07 2.59 -5.73
N ARG A 284 -28.40 2.69 -5.79
CA ARG A 284 -29.17 3.92 -5.52
C ARG A 284 -28.65 5.12 -6.32
N PRO A 285 -28.71 5.05 -7.66
CA PRO A 285 -28.19 6.12 -8.50
C PRO A 285 -28.93 7.43 -8.27
N VAL A 286 -28.19 8.53 -8.33
CA VAL A 286 -28.74 9.89 -8.23
C VAL A 286 -29.34 10.35 -9.56
N GLU A 287 -28.85 9.80 -10.67
CA GLU A 287 -29.31 10.11 -12.02
C GLU A 287 -29.09 8.91 -12.96
N ALA A 288 -29.89 8.79 -14.01
CA ALA A 288 -29.75 7.74 -15.02
C ALA A 288 -29.86 8.28 -16.44
N ILE A 289 -29.04 7.74 -17.35
CA ILE A 289 -29.15 7.97 -18.79
C ILE A 289 -29.45 6.61 -19.41
N VAL A 290 -30.65 6.47 -19.98
CA VAL A 290 -31.08 5.20 -20.60
C VAL A 290 -31.43 5.44 -22.05
N CYS A 291 -30.63 4.85 -22.93
CA CYS A 291 -30.79 4.93 -24.36
C CYS A 291 -31.53 3.70 -24.89
N GLU A 292 -32.32 3.87 -25.94
CA GLU A 292 -33.08 2.79 -26.55
C GLU A 292 -32.17 1.64 -27.00
N GLY A 293 -32.65 0.41 -26.83
CA GLY A 293 -31.87 -0.79 -27.10
C GLY A 293 -32.75 -2.03 -27.08
N SER A 294 -32.27 -3.10 -26.46
CA SER A 294 -33.03 -4.35 -26.34
C SER A 294 -34.12 -4.25 -25.25
N GLY A 295 -34.91 -5.32 -25.09
CA GLY A 295 -35.86 -5.44 -23.99
C GLY A 295 -35.25 -5.28 -22.59
N LEU A 296 -33.92 -5.44 -22.44
CA LEU A 296 -33.22 -5.16 -21.18
C LEU A 296 -33.11 -3.66 -20.87
N GLN A 297 -32.90 -2.82 -21.89
CA GLN A 297 -32.90 -1.37 -21.74
C GLN A 297 -34.31 -0.85 -21.47
N SER A 298 -35.32 -1.41 -22.15
CA SER A 298 -36.74 -1.10 -21.88
C SER A 298 -37.14 -1.48 -20.45
N HIS A 299 -36.65 -2.62 -19.95
CA HIS A 299 -36.83 -3.01 -18.55
C HIS A 299 -36.16 -2.03 -17.59
N LEU A 300 -34.89 -1.69 -17.81
CA LEU A 300 -34.16 -0.74 -16.97
C LEU A 300 -34.86 0.63 -16.93
N ALA A 301 -35.31 1.14 -18.07
CA ALA A 301 -36.04 2.40 -18.14
C ALA A 301 -37.33 2.39 -17.32
N ARG A 302 -38.09 1.28 -17.35
CA ARG A 302 -39.31 1.12 -16.54
C ARG A 302 -38.99 1.13 -15.05
N GLU A 303 -37.93 0.44 -14.64
CA GLU A 303 -37.52 0.38 -13.23
C GLU A 303 -36.98 1.73 -12.72
N VAL A 304 -36.22 2.45 -13.54
CA VAL A 304 -35.76 3.82 -13.24
C VAL A 304 -36.95 4.75 -12.99
N ARG A 305 -37.98 4.69 -13.86
CA ARG A 305 -39.22 5.46 -13.68
C ARG A 305 -39.99 5.04 -12.44
N ALA A 306 -40.12 3.75 -12.18
CA ALA A 306 -40.81 3.22 -11.01
C ALA A 306 -40.17 3.69 -9.69
N LYS A 307 -38.83 3.76 -9.65
CA LYS A 307 -38.05 4.25 -8.51
C LYS A 307 -37.92 5.78 -8.45
N ARG A 308 -38.51 6.51 -9.42
CA ARG A 308 -38.47 7.99 -9.51
C ARG A 308 -37.05 8.57 -9.50
N ILE A 309 -36.11 7.86 -10.11
CA ILE A 309 -34.74 8.36 -10.28
C ILE A 309 -34.76 9.40 -11.41
N PRO A 310 -34.18 10.61 -11.21
CA PRO A 310 -34.00 11.59 -12.28
C PRO A 310 -33.30 10.95 -13.48
N ALA A 311 -33.83 11.14 -14.69
CA ALA A 311 -33.29 10.43 -15.84
C ALA A 311 -33.47 11.14 -17.18
N HIS A 312 -32.49 10.91 -18.06
CA HIS A 312 -32.55 11.23 -19.48
C HIS A 312 -32.84 9.95 -20.27
N PHE A 313 -33.87 10.00 -21.12
CA PHE A 313 -34.24 8.90 -22.01
C PHE A 313 -34.04 9.33 -23.45
N PHE A 314 -33.24 8.58 -24.21
CA PHE A 314 -33.00 8.83 -25.62
C PHE A 314 -33.53 7.66 -26.45
N ALA A 315 -34.32 7.96 -27.46
CA ALA A 315 -34.80 7.03 -28.47
C ALA A 315 -33.82 6.98 -29.66
N LEU A 316 -33.84 5.89 -30.43
CA LEU A 316 -32.98 5.76 -31.62
C LEU A 316 -33.23 6.87 -32.64
N LYS A 317 -34.46 7.36 -32.73
CA LYS A 317 -34.87 8.49 -33.58
C LYS A 317 -34.29 9.85 -33.15
N ASP A 318 -33.78 9.95 -31.92
CA ASP A 318 -33.21 11.19 -31.38
C ASP A 318 -31.74 11.36 -31.82
N GLN A 319 -31.14 10.33 -32.46
CA GLN A 319 -29.79 10.42 -33.02
C GLN A 319 -29.76 11.35 -34.23
N ARG A 320 -28.82 12.29 -34.23
CA ARG A 320 -28.48 13.16 -35.34
C ARG A 320 -27.71 12.33 -36.37
N THR A 321 -28.44 11.57 -37.18
CA THR A 321 -27.80 10.89 -38.32
C THR A 321 -27.49 11.92 -39.40
N ASN A 322 -26.38 11.73 -40.11
CA ASN A 322 -25.90 12.59 -41.20
C ASN A 322 -26.85 12.65 -42.43
N ARG A 323 -28.12 12.28 -42.26
CA ARG A 323 -29.19 12.32 -43.27
C ARG A 323 -29.95 13.64 -43.31
N ASP A 324 -29.85 14.47 -42.29
CA ASP A 324 -30.53 15.78 -42.24
C ASP A 324 -29.62 16.95 -42.71
N ALA A 325 -28.45 16.63 -43.28
CA ALA A 325 -27.51 17.56 -43.89
C ALA A 325 -27.42 17.39 -45.43
N ALA A 326 -28.56 17.14 -46.08
CA ALA A 326 -28.71 17.16 -47.54
C ALA A 326 -29.89 18.06 -47.95
#